data_AF-A0A945HA75-F1
#
_entry.id   AF-A0A945HA75-F1
#
_cell.length_a   1.000
_cell.length_b   1.000
_cell.length_c   1.000
_cell.angle_alpha   90.00
_cell.angle_beta   90.00
_cell.angle_gamma   90.00
#
_symmetry.space_group_name_H-M   'P 1'
#
loop_
_entity.id
_entity.type
_entity.pdbx_description
1 polymer ?
#
loop_
_entity_poly.entity_id
_entity_poly.type
_entity_poly.pdbx_seq_one_letter_code
_entity_poly.pdbx_strand_id
1 'polypeptide(L)'
;MADSDSKIKPRPTTGWLGWIERIGNRLPDPATLFLIGTVLVMVASAVAAKTQWVVEERLPEQTAALGQAAEPSDVKWVPTGKIYEANNILTRDGLFWAVSSMVKNFINFAPLGIVLVGMLGIGIAERTGFIGS
;
A
#
# COMPACT_ATOMS: atom_id res chain seq x y z
N MET A 1 -54.27 27.79 1.06
CA MET A 1 -53.36 27.29 2.12
C MET A 1 -52.07 26.91 1.42
N ALA A 2 -51.04 27.75 1.46
CA ALA A 2 -49.77 27.46 0.82
C ALA A 2 -48.88 26.73 1.84
N ASP A 3 -48.67 25.43 1.65
CA ASP A 3 -47.59 24.72 2.32
C ASP A 3 -46.28 25.15 1.64
N SER A 4 -45.61 26.12 2.26
CA SER A 4 -44.24 26.47 1.93
C SER A 4 -43.33 25.33 2.40
N ASP A 5 -43.05 24.43 1.47
CA ASP A 5 -42.12 23.32 1.58
C ASP A 5 -40.71 23.86 1.87
N SER A 6 -40.39 24.01 3.17
CA SER A 6 -39.12 24.56 3.61
C SER A 6 -38.02 23.53 3.37
N LYS A 7 -37.37 23.61 2.21
CA LYS A 7 -36.16 22.84 1.90
C LYS A 7 -35.12 23.14 2.98
N ILE A 8 -34.94 22.21 3.91
CA ILE A 8 -33.91 22.26 4.94
C ILE A 8 -32.55 22.21 4.22
N LYS A 9 -31.91 23.37 4.07
CA LYS A 9 -30.57 23.48 3.51
C LYS A 9 -29.59 22.89 4.53
N PRO A 10 -28.77 21.88 4.18
CA PRO A 10 -27.86 21.25 5.14
C PRO A 10 -26.91 22.30 5.73
N ARG A 11 -26.77 22.31 7.07
CA ARG A 11 -25.88 23.25 7.77
C ARG A 11 -24.42 22.96 7.38
N PRO A 12 -23.60 23.99 7.10
CA PRO A 12 -22.18 23.80 6.86
C PRO A 12 -21.50 23.28 8.14
N THR A 13 -21.02 22.05 8.10
CA THR A 13 -20.16 21.46 9.14
C THR A 13 -18.89 22.30 9.21
N THR A 14 -18.79 23.19 10.20
CA THR A 14 -17.63 24.06 10.41
C THR A 14 -16.81 23.50 11.56
N GLY A 15 -15.54 23.19 11.31
CA GLY A 15 -14.63 22.61 12.30
C GLY A 15 -13.87 21.39 11.75
N TRP A 16 -13.23 20.65 12.66
CA TRP A 16 -12.42 19.45 12.37
C TRP A 16 -13.19 18.37 11.61
N LEU A 17 -14.47 18.14 11.95
CA LEU A 17 -15.32 17.15 11.27
C LEU A 17 -15.65 17.58 9.83
N GLY A 18 -15.87 18.87 9.58
CA GLY A 18 -16.10 19.39 8.23
C GLY A 18 -14.85 19.32 7.34
N TRP A 19 -13.66 19.30 7.94
CA TRP A 19 -12.41 19.05 7.22
C TRP A 19 -12.27 17.57 6.83
N ILE A 20 -12.58 16.65 7.75
CA ILE A 20 -12.60 15.20 7.46
C ILE A 20 -13.62 14.85 6.38
N GLU A 21 -14.83 15.41 6.45
CA GLU A 21 -15.89 15.20 5.45
C GLU A 21 -15.44 15.64 4.05
N ARG A 22 -14.80 16.81 3.95
CA ARG A 22 -14.26 17.31 2.67
C ARG A 22 -13.14 16.44 2.12
N ILE A 23 -12.27 15.91 2.97
CA ILE A 23 -11.19 15.01 2.56
C ILE A 23 -11.76 13.67 2.12
N GLY A 24 -12.65 13.07 2.92
CA GLY A 24 -13.29 11.79 2.60
C GLY A 24 -14.02 11.83 1.27
N ASN A 25 -14.75 12.92 0.97
CA ASN A 25 -15.46 13.08 -0.29
C ASN A 25 -14.55 13.42 -1.49
N ARG A 26 -13.30 13.81 -1.25
CA ARG A 26 -12.33 14.12 -2.30
C ARG A 26 -11.38 12.98 -2.64
N LEU A 27 -11.39 11.90 -1.87
CA LEU A 27 -10.57 10.74 -2.18
C LEU A 27 -11.09 10.10 -3.47
N PRO A 28 -10.26 10.01 -4.53
CA PRO A 28 -10.64 9.26 -5.72
C PRO A 28 -10.79 7.79 -5.37
N ASP A 29 -11.40 7.01 -6.26
CA ASP A 29 -11.58 5.59 -6.04
C ASP A 29 -10.21 4.89 -5.77
N PRO A 30 -10.21 3.78 -5.02
CA PRO A 30 -8.96 3.10 -4.66
C PRO A 30 -8.07 2.75 -5.86
N ALA A 31 -8.64 2.37 -7.01
CA ALA A 31 -7.86 2.00 -8.18
C ALA A 31 -7.11 3.22 -8.76
N THR A 32 -7.76 4.37 -8.81
CA THR A 32 -7.12 5.64 -9.20
C THR A 32 -5.96 6.01 -8.27
N LEU A 33 -6.11 5.81 -6.94
CA LEU A 33 -5.01 6.04 -6.00
C LEU A 33 -3.78 5.16 -6.30
N PHE A 34 -4.00 3.87 -6.57
CA PHE A 34 -2.91 2.96 -6.93
C PHE A 34 -2.27 3.35 -8.26
N LEU A 35 -3.05 3.74 -9.27
CA LEU A 35 -2.53 4.18 -10.56
C LEU A 35 -1.63 5.42 -10.42
N ILE A 36 -2.10 6.44 -9.68
CA ILE A 36 -1.30 7.63 -9.36
C ILE A 36 -0.03 7.24 -8.60
N GLY A 37 -0.15 6.34 -7.62
CA GLY A 37 0.99 5.81 -6.86
C GLY A 37 2.02 5.10 -7.75
N THR A 38 1.58 4.29 -8.71
CA THR A 38 2.46 3.63 -9.68
C THR A 38 3.20 4.64 -10.52
N VAL A 39 2.52 5.65 -11.07
CA VAL A 39 3.17 6.72 -11.85
C VAL A 39 4.15 7.51 -11.00
N LEU A 40 3.79 7.82 -9.76
CA LEU A 40 4.67 8.52 -8.82
C LEU A 40 5.94 7.69 -8.55
N VAL A 41 5.82 6.40 -8.23
CA VAL A 41 6.96 5.50 -7.99
C VAL A 41 7.85 5.41 -9.23
N MET A 42 7.27 5.31 -10.42
CA MET A 42 8.01 5.30 -11.66
C MET A 42 8.86 6.58 -11.82
N VAL A 43 8.26 7.77 -11.62
CA VAL A 43 8.98 9.05 -11.68
C VAL A 43 10.03 9.17 -10.57
N ALA A 44 9.70 8.79 -9.34
CA ALA A 44 10.60 8.82 -8.21
C ALA A 44 11.82 7.91 -8.42
N SER A 45 11.63 6.72 -9.01
CA SER A 45 12.72 5.81 -9.37
C SER A 45 13.70 6.43 -10.37
N ALA A 46 13.19 7.20 -11.33
CA ALA A 46 14.02 7.91 -12.29
C ALA A 46 14.83 9.04 -11.65
N VAL A 47 14.23 9.78 -10.71
CA VAL A 47 14.94 10.83 -9.96
C VAL A 47 16.02 10.21 -9.08
N ALA A 48 15.67 9.18 -8.29
CA ALA A 48 16.60 8.49 -7.39
C ALA A 48 17.81 7.90 -8.14
N ALA A 49 17.58 7.28 -9.30
CA ALA A 49 18.66 6.76 -10.14
C ALA A 49 19.54 7.87 -10.72
N LYS A 50 18.94 9.00 -11.17
CA LYS A 50 19.71 10.16 -11.66
C LYS A 50 20.58 10.79 -10.58
N THR A 51 20.09 10.84 -9.35
CA THR A 51 20.85 11.33 -8.20
C THR A 51 21.79 10.28 -7.61
N GLN A 52 21.94 9.12 -8.27
CA GLN A 52 22.82 8.02 -7.86
C GLN A 52 22.61 7.65 -6.39
N TRP A 53 21.34 7.44 -6.01
CA TRP A 53 21.02 7.00 -4.66
C TRP A 53 21.56 5.60 -4.41
N VAL A 54 22.34 5.51 -3.34
CA VAL A 54 23.00 4.30 -2.88
C VAL A 54 22.65 4.09 -1.42
N VAL A 55 22.21 2.88 -1.09
CA VAL A 55 21.86 2.48 0.28
C VAL A 55 22.75 1.32 0.69
N GLU A 56 23.51 1.52 1.75
CA GLU A 56 24.28 0.45 2.38
C GLU A 56 23.39 -0.33 3.35
N GLU A 57 23.43 -1.66 3.23
CA GLU A 57 22.75 -2.54 4.18
C GLU A 57 23.40 -2.41 5.56
N ARG A 58 22.59 -2.09 6.57
CA ARG A 58 23.00 -2.12 7.97
C ARG A 58 22.15 -3.13 8.71
N LEU A 59 22.77 -4.20 9.17
CA LEU A 59 22.11 -5.20 9.98
C LEU A 59 22.46 -4.98 11.46
N PRO A 60 21.49 -5.18 12.38
CA PRO A 60 21.79 -5.17 13.79
C PRO A 60 22.62 -6.40 14.14
N GLU A 61 23.81 -6.20 14.68
CA GLU A 61 24.59 -7.31 15.26
C GLU A 61 23.91 -7.72 16.57
N GLN A 62 23.06 -8.75 16.54
CA GLN A 62 22.51 -9.33 17.77
C GLN A 62 23.59 -10.21 18.41
N THR A 63 24.51 -9.62 19.18
CA THR A 63 25.39 -10.39 20.07
C THR A 63 24.61 -10.89 21.28
N ALA A 64 23.67 -11.81 21.08
CA ALA A 64 23.13 -12.61 22.17
C ALA A 64 24.12 -13.75 22.43
N ALA A 65 25.07 -13.55 23.35
CA ALA A 65 25.82 -14.66 23.91
C ALA A 65 24.82 -15.62 24.60
N LEU A 66 24.84 -16.90 24.21
CA LEU A 66 24.01 -17.92 24.85
C LEU A 66 24.32 -17.95 26.36
N GLY A 67 23.35 -17.56 27.19
CA GLY A 67 23.39 -17.75 28.64
C GLY A 67 23.56 -16.50 29.51
N GLN A 68 23.53 -15.28 28.97
CA GLN A 68 23.47 -14.06 29.78
C GLN A 68 22.13 -13.32 29.57
N ALA A 69 21.49 -12.95 30.68
CA ALA A 69 20.23 -12.23 30.69
C ALA A 69 20.37 -10.93 29.88
N ALA A 70 19.51 -10.76 28.88
CA ALA A 70 19.55 -9.65 27.96
C ALA A 70 19.36 -8.31 28.70
N GLU A 71 20.43 -7.55 28.85
CA GLU A 71 20.33 -6.13 29.17
C GLU A 71 19.88 -5.37 27.90
N PRO A 72 18.91 -4.44 28.01
CA PRO A 72 18.32 -3.76 26.86
C PRO A 72 19.20 -2.56 26.48
N SER A 73 20.33 -2.78 25.83
CA SER A 73 21.16 -1.64 25.41
C SER A 73 22.10 -1.96 24.27
N ASP A 74 21.96 -1.15 23.22
CA ASP A 74 22.80 -1.00 22.04
C ASP A 74 22.66 -2.04 20.93
N VAL A 75 21.56 -1.92 20.18
CA VAL A 75 21.50 -2.36 18.78
C VAL A 75 22.53 -1.56 17.98
N LYS A 76 23.75 -2.09 17.85
CA LYS A 76 24.79 -1.51 17.00
C LYS A 76 24.50 -1.85 15.54
N TRP A 77 24.17 -0.82 14.77
CA TRP A 77 24.01 -0.92 13.33
C TRP A 77 25.37 -1.06 12.67
N VAL A 78 25.70 -2.27 12.20
CA VAL A 78 26.97 -2.55 11.53
C VAL A 78 26.74 -2.57 10.01
N PRO A 79 27.55 -1.84 9.21
CA PRO A 79 27.47 -1.94 7.76
C PRO A 79 27.85 -3.35 7.30
N THR A 80 26.94 -4.00 6.58
CA THR A 80 27.13 -5.36 6.05
C THR A 80 28.01 -5.36 4.79
N GLY A 81 28.36 -4.19 4.26
CA GLY A 81 29.16 -4.02 3.04
C GLY A 81 28.42 -4.32 1.74
N LYS A 82 27.14 -4.72 1.83
CA LYS A 82 26.26 -4.87 0.66
C LYS A 82 25.65 -3.52 0.29
N ILE A 83 25.78 -3.16 -0.97
CA ILE A 83 25.36 -1.88 -1.51
C ILE A 83 24.17 -2.11 -2.45
N TYR A 84 23.10 -1.34 -2.26
CA TYR A 84 21.92 -1.33 -3.13
C TYR A 84 21.84 0.00 -3.89
N GLU A 85 21.70 -0.08 -5.20
CA GLU A 85 21.54 1.08 -6.08
C GLU A 85 20.09 1.24 -6.53
N ALA A 86 19.64 2.49 -6.70
CA ALA A 86 18.32 2.79 -7.20
C ALA A 86 18.19 2.44 -8.70
N ASN A 87 17.26 1.55 -9.04
CA ASN A 87 16.98 1.16 -10.43
C ASN A 87 15.90 2.05 -11.06
N ASN A 88 16.16 2.55 -12.27
CA ASN A 88 15.22 3.40 -13.00
C ASN A 88 14.25 2.58 -13.85
N ILE A 89 12.97 2.61 -13.50
CA ILE A 89 11.90 1.88 -14.19
C ILE A 89 11.57 2.49 -15.56
N LEU A 90 11.83 3.78 -15.80
CA LEU A 90 11.55 4.45 -17.08
C LEU A 90 12.53 4.11 -18.22
N THR A 91 13.56 3.33 -17.93
CA THR A 91 14.49 2.82 -18.95
C THR A 91 13.84 1.70 -19.78
N ARG A 92 14.42 1.37 -20.94
CA ARG A 92 13.92 0.26 -21.78
C ARG A 92 13.82 -1.05 -20.99
N ASP A 93 14.86 -1.38 -20.24
CA ASP A 93 14.93 -2.63 -19.47
C ASP A 93 14.01 -2.57 -18.24
N GLY A 94 13.91 -1.41 -17.58
CA GLY A 94 12.99 -1.18 -16.46
C GLY A 94 11.52 -1.30 -16.86
N LEU A 95 11.15 -0.77 -18.03
CA LEU A 95 9.78 -0.85 -18.54
C LEU A 95 9.43 -2.27 -18.97
N PHE A 96 10.37 -2.96 -19.63
CA PHE A 96 10.21 -4.39 -19.93
C PHE A 96 10.01 -5.20 -18.65
N TRP A 97 10.84 -4.97 -17.63
CA TRP A 97 10.72 -5.63 -16.33
C TRP A 97 9.37 -5.36 -15.66
N ALA A 98 8.89 -4.12 -15.71
CA ALA A 98 7.61 -3.73 -15.12
C ALA A 98 6.45 -4.49 -15.76
N VAL A 99 6.43 -4.59 -17.09
CA VAL A 99 5.38 -5.31 -17.83
C VAL A 99 5.53 -6.82 -17.69
N SER A 100 6.75 -7.36 -17.81
CA SER A 100 7.01 -8.81 -17.71
C SER A 100 6.70 -9.35 -16.31
N SER A 101 6.88 -8.53 -15.27
CA SER A 101 6.60 -8.91 -13.88
C SER A 101 5.18 -8.62 -13.44
N MET A 102 4.40 -7.84 -14.20
CA MET A 102 3.06 -7.37 -13.82
C MET A 102 2.13 -8.53 -13.45
N VAL A 103 2.00 -9.52 -14.33
CA VAL A 103 1.12 -10.67 -14.13
C VAL A 103 1.59 -11.52 -12.94
N LYS A 104 2.89 -11.74 -12.83
CA LYS A 104 3.48 -12.49 -11.70
C LYS A 104 3.21 -11.79 -10.37
N ASN A 105 3.33 -10.46 -10.32
CA ASN A 105 3.06 -9.67 -9.11
C ASN A 105 1.57 -9.70 -8.75
N PHE A 106 0.68 -9.64 -9.75
CA PHE A 106 -0.77 -9.71 -9.54
C PHE A 106 -1.20 -11.05 -8.94
N ILE A 107 -0.74 -12.16 -9.51
CA ILE A 107 -1.12 -13.51 -9.05
C ILE A 107 -0.51 -13.84 -7.67
N ASN A 108 0.71 -13.37 -7.39
CA ASN A 108 1.38 -13.61 -6.10
C ASN A 108 0.96 -12.61 -5.00
N PHE A 109 0.02 -11.72 -5.27
CA PHE A 109 -0.51 -10.83 -4.24
C PHE A 109 -1.27 -11.67 -3.20
N ALA A 110 -0.69 -11.81 -2.00
CA ALA A 110 -1.17 -12.74 -0.98
C ALA A 110 -2.68 -12.67 -0.68
N PRO A 111 -3.32 -11.47 -0.62
CA PRO A 111 -4.76 -11.38 -0.40
C PRO A 111 -5.63 -11.90 -1.54
N LEU A 112 -5.13 -11.93 -2.78
CA LEU A 112 -5.95 -12.26 -3.95
C LEU A 112 -6.42 -13.72 -3.92
N GLY A 113 -5.52 -14.66 -3.62
CA GLY A 113 -5.84 -16.08 -3.60
C GLY A 113 -6.86 -16.45 -2.52
N ILE A 114 -6.65 -15.96 -1.29
CA ILE A 114 -7.53 -16.27 -0.15
C ILE A 114 -8.94 -15.69 -0.36
N VAL A 115 -9.06 -14.49 -0.92
CA VAL A 115 -10.37 -13.85 -1.17
C VAL A 115 -11.14 -14.60 -2.25
N LEU A 116 -10.50 -14.98 -3.37
CA LEU A 116 -11.18 -15.72 -4.44
C LEU A 116 -11.69 -17.09 -3.97
N VAL A 117 -10.86 -17.83 -3.23
CA VAL A 117 -11.26 -19.13 -2.68
C VAL A 117 -12.36 -18.96 -1.63
N GLY A 118 -12.26 -17.95 -0.77
CA GLY A 118 -13.29 -17.63 0.22
C GLY A 118 -14.63 -17.27 -0.43
N MET A 119 -14.63 -16.38 -1.43
CA MET A 119 -15.83 -15.97 -2.16
C MET A 119 -16.47 -17.14 -2.93
N LEU A 120 -15.67 -18.06 -3.47
CA LEU A 120 -16.19 -19.27 -4.10
C LEU A 120 -16.95 -20.15 -3.08
N GLY A 121 -16.37 -20.37 -1.90
CA GLY A 121 -17.02 -21.14 -0.83
C GLY A 121 -18.30 -20.49 -0.33
N ILE A 122 -18.27 -19.16 -0.11
CA ILE A 122 -19.46 -18.38 0.28
C ILE A 122 -20.54 -18.46 -0.80
N GLY A 123 -20.17 -18.27 -2.07
CA GLY A 123 -21.11 -18.32 -3.19
C GLY A 123 -21.79 -19.69 -3.35
N ILE A 124 -21.06 -20.79 -3.07
CA ILE A 124 -21.64 -22.14 -3.05
C ILE A 124 -22.61 -22.27 -1.87
N ALA A 125 -22.21 -21.88 -0.66
CA ALA A 125 -23.04 -21.98 0.54
C ALA A 125 -24.34 -21.16 0.44
N GLU A 126 -24.30 -20.00 -0.21
CA GLU A 126 -25.48 -19.18 -0.48
C GLU A 126 -26.39 -19.82 -1.55
N ARG A 127 -25.83 -20.31 -2.66
CA ARG A 127 -26.60 -20.97 -3.73
C ARG A 127 -27.28 -22.26 -3.30
N THR A 128 -26.71 -22.98 -2.34
CA THR A 128 -27.28 -24.23 -1.81
C THR A 128 -28.28 -23.99 -0.67
N GLY A 129 -28.44 -22.75 -0.20
CA GLY A 129 -29.34 -22.40 0.91
C GLY A 129 -28.78 -22.75 2.29
N PHE A 130 -27.46 -22.92 2.43
CA PHE A 130 -26.81 -23.21 3.71
C PHE A 130 -26.62 -21.94 4.57
N ILE A 131 -26.43 -20.79 3.95
CA ILE A 131 -26.32 -19.47 4.62
C ILE A 131 -27.46 -18.58 4.12
N GLY A 132 -28.25 -18.01 5.05
CA GLY A 132 -29.29 -17.03 4.74
C GLY A 132 -30.69 -17.60 4.46
N SER A 133 -31.03 -18.76 5.05
CA SER A 133 -32.42 -19.23 5.10
C SER A 133 -33.27 -18.47 6.13
#